data_AF-A0A3B0YEH9-F1
#
_entry.id   AF-A0A3B0YEH9-F1
#
_cell.length_a   1.000
_cell.length_b   1.000
_cell.length_c   1.000
_cell.angle_alpha   90.00
_cell.angle_beta   90.00
_cell.angle_gamma   90.00
#
_symmetry.space_group_name_H-M   'P 1'
#
loop_
_entity.id
_entity.type
_entity.pdbx_description
1 polymer ?
#
loop_
_entity_poly.entity_id
_entity_poly.type
_entity_poly.pdbx_seq_one_letter_code
_entity_poly.pdbx_strand_id
1 'polypeptide(L)'
;MIKTKNTPLWVFLAFSAIESRKGAMILIWSCVLFSIYSLPWVLLLGDTLGETARFILFVDDWSWIGMMIPITLWYCASLIWMDKNNGWSPRPAGAEA
;
A
#
# COMPACT_ATOMS: atom_id res chain seq x y z
N MET A 1 2.11 -0.48 16.04
CA MET A 1 0.79 -0.85 16.61
C MET A 1 0.95 -1.98 17.60
N ILE A 2 0.49 -1.84 18.85
CA ILE A 2 0.51 -2.94 19.84
C ILE A 2 -0.51 -4.00 19.42
N LYS A 3 -0.06 -5.27 19.27
CA LYS A 3 -0.91 -6.42 18.92
C LYS A 3 -2.06 -6.53 19.91
N THR A 4 -3.26 -6.12 19.51
CA THR A 4 -4.47 -6.43 20.28
C THR A 4 -4.87 -7.87 19.99
N LYS A 5 -5.44 -8.59 20.96
CA LYS A 5 -5.82 -10.01 20.79
C LYS A 5 -6.82 -10.22 19.63
N ASN A 6 -7.50 -9.15 19.22
CA ASN A 6 -8.54 -9.18 18.21
C ASN A 6 -8.05 -8.83 16.79
N THR A 7 -6.79 -8.39 16.61
CA THR A 7 -6.28 -8.10 15.25
C THR A 7 -5.82 -9.38 14.56
N PRO A 8 -6.42 -9.74 13.42
CA PRO A 8 -6.00 -10.91 12.67
C PRO A 8 -4.61 -10.68 12.05
N LEU A 9 -3.82 -11.76 11.93
CA LEU A 9 -2.40 -11.71 11.56
C LEU A 9 -2.12 -10.98 10.24
N TRP A 10 -2.97 -11.16 9.22
CA TRP A 10 -2.85 -10.49 7.93
C TRP A 10 -2.96 -8.95 8.00
N VAL A 11 -3.80 -8.39 8.88
CA VAL A 11 -3.97 -6.95 9.09
C VAL A 11 -2.81 -6.42 9.93
N PHE A 12 -2.40 -7.21 10.93
CA PHE A 12 -1.22 -6.89 11.73
C PHE A 12 0.05 -6.83 10.88
N LEU A 13 0.23 -7.76 9.92
CA LEU A 13 1.39 -7.74 9.03
C LEU A 13 1.41 -6.48 8.18
N ALA A 14 0.26 -6.13 7.59
CA ALA A 14 0.10 -4.95 6.75
C ALA A 14 0.42 -3.64 7.50
N PHE A 15 -0.04 -3.48 8.74
CA PHE A 15 0.10 -2.25 9.51
C PHE A 15 1.02 -2.37 10.74
N SER A 16 1.95 -3.31 10.76
CA SER A 16 2.84 -3.54 11.90
C SER A 16 3.63 -2.28 12.28
N ALA A 17 4.14 -1.56 11.28
CA ALA A 17 4.91 -0.32 11.41
C ALA A 17 4.04 0.96 11.44
N ILE A 18 2.71 0.85 11.31
CA ILE A 18 1.82 1.99 11.15
C ILE A 18 0.85 2.08 12.32
N GLU A 19 0.89 3.20 13.03
CA GLU A 19 0.09 3.38 14.24
C GLU A 19 -1.11 4.32 14.04
N SER A 20 -1.13 5.07 12.94
CA SER A 20 -2.16 6.06 12.66
C SER A 20 -2.88 5.80 11.34
N ARG A 21 -4.17 6.16 11.30
CA ARG A 21 -5.00 6.10 10.09
C ARG A 21 -4.40 6.90 8.94
N LYS A 22 -3.77 8.04 9.27
CA LYS A 22 -3.06 8.89 8.30
C LYS A 22 -1.88 8.15 7.67
N GLY A 23 -1.07 7.44 8.46
CA GLY A 23 0.04 6.63 7.95
C GLY A 23 -0.43 5.51 7.01
N ALA A 24 -1.54 4.85 7.35
CA ALA A 24 -2.11 3.81 6.49
C ALA A 24 -2.62 4.35 5.16
N MET A 25 -3.28 5.52 5.17
CA MET A 25 -3.69 6.19 3.93
C MET A 25 -2.49 6.61 3.08
N ILE A 26 -1.43 7.16 3.68
CA ILE A 26 -0.21 7.53 2.97
C ILE A 26 0.44 6.30 2.33
N LEU A 27 0.49 5.16 3.02
CA LEU A 27 1.03 3.92 2.47
C LEU A 27 0.26 3.48 1.22
N ILE A 28 -1.08 3.47 1.28
CA ILE A 28 -1.91 3.11 0.13
C ILE A 28 -1.68 4.08 -1.04
N TRP A 29 -1.64 5.38 -0.75
CA TRP A 29 -1.33 6.40 -1.76
C TRP A 29 0.05 6.20 -2.39
N SER A 30 1.07 5.86 -1.60
CA SER A 30 2.39 5.52 -2.10
C SER A 30 2.35 4.28 -2.99
N CYS A 31 1.62 3.23 -2.62
CA CYS A 31 1.44 2.03 -3.47
C CYS A 31 0.74 2.34 -4.79
N VAL A 32 -0.27 3.21 -4.77
CA VAL A 32 -0.97 3.65 -6.00
C VAL A 32 -0.06 4.47 -6.90
N LEU A 33 0.66 5.45 -6.34
CA LEU A 33 1.63 6.26 -7.11
C LEU A 33 2.74 5.39 -7.69
N PHE A 34 3.23 4.42 -6.92
CA PHE A 34 4.25 3.49 -7.39
C PHE A 34 3.70 2.57 -8.49
N SER A 35 2.45 2.13 -8.38
CA SER A 35 1.80 1.31 -9.41
C SER A 35 1.62 2.08 -10.72
N ILE A 36 1.28 3.37 -10.65
CA ILE A 36 1.18 4.26 -11.83
C ILE A 36 2.58 4.49 -12.43
N TYR A 37 3.59 4.72 -11.60
CA TYR A 37 4.97 4.86 -12.06
C TYR A 37 5.48 3.60 -12.77
N SER A 38 5.11 2.42 -12.26
CA SER A 38 5.44 1.12 -12.85
C SER A 38 4.59 0.73 -14.06
N LEU A 39 3.71 1.60 -14.57
CA LEU A 39 3.08 1.34 -15.86
C LEU A 39 4.16 1.27 -16.96
N PRO A 40 4.00 0.41 -17.97
CA PRO A 40 4.92 0.35 -19.09
C PRO A 40 4.73 1.59 -19.99
N TRP A 41 5.21 2.73 -19.52
CA TRP A 41 5.19 4.01 -20.22
C TRP A 41 5.97 3.93 -21.54
N VAL A 42 6.96 3.04 -21.62
CA VAL A 42 7.73 2.75 -22.83
C VAL A 42 6.82 2.24 -23.96
N LEU A 43 5.86 1.35 -23.66
CA LEU A 43 4.88 0.86 -24.62
C LEU A 43 3.85 1.94 -25.01
N LEU A 44 3.52 2.86 -24.08
CA LEU A 44 2.52 3.92 -24.30
C LEU A 44 3.08 5.13 -25.08
N LEU A 45 4.35 5.48 -24.89
CA LEU A 45 4.96 6.69 -25.48
C LEU A 45 5.99 6.40 -26.59
N GLY A 46 6.29 5.13 -26.86
CA GLY A 46 6.82 4.54 -28.10
C GLY A 46 8.12 5.10 -28.68
N ASP A 47 8.13 6.39 -29.02
CA ASP A 47 9.21 7.10 -29.73
C ASP A 47 9.54 8.49 -29.17
N THR A 48 8.78 9.01 -28.20
CA THR A 48 8.98 10.37 -27.65
C THR A 48 9.84 10.42 -26.39
N LEU A 49 9.99 9.28 -25.72
CA LEU A 49 10.81 9.12 -24.53
C LEU A 49 12.22 8.71 -24.98
N GLY A 50 13.16 9.65 -24.96
CA GLY A 50 14.57 9.41 -25.32
C GLY A 50 15.18 8.21 -24.58
N GLU A 51 16.29 7.66 -25.10
CA GLU A 51 16.92 6.42 -24.63
C GLU A 51 17.14 6.35 -23.10
N THR A 52 17.32 7.49 -22.43
CA THR A 52 17.46 7.61 -20.97
C THR A 52 16.19 7.22 -20.21
N ALA A 53 15.01 7.53 -20.74
CA ALA A 53 13.73 7.16 -20.13
C ALA A 53 13.46 5.65 -20.24
N ARG A 54 13.90 4.99 -21.32
CA ARG A 54 13.84 3.52 -21.43
C ARG A 54 14.71 2.82 -20.38
N PHE A 55 15.86 3.39 -20.03
CA PHE A 55 16.74 2.82 -19.00
C PHE A 55 16.16 2.97 -17.57
N ILE A 56 15.52 4.11 -17.28
CA ILE A 56 14.93 4.38 -15.95
C ILE A 56 13.57 3.66 -15.78
N LEU A 57 12.83 3.46 -16.88
CA LEU A 57 11.53 2.79 -16.93
C LEU A 57 11.67 1.42 -17.58
N PHE A 58 12.52 0.56 -17.02
CA PHE A 58 12.79 -0.82 -17.49
C PHE A 58 11.59 -1.78 -17.34
N VAL A 59 10.38 -1.27 -17.11
CA VAL A 59 9.17 -2.10 -17.00
C VAL A 59 8.60 -2.28 -18.40
N ASP A 60 9.05 -3.33 -19.07
CA ASP A 60 8.53 -3.75 -20.40
C ASP A 60 7.26 -4.62 -20.29
N ASP A 61 6.93 -5.11 -19.09
CA ASP A 61 5.85 -6.08 -18.87
C ASP A 61 4.80 -5.63 -17.85
N TRP A 62 3.56 -6.03 -18.09
CA TRP A 62 2.42 -5.85 -17.17
C TRP A 62 2.52 -6.71 -15.89
N SER A 63 3.57 -7.54 -15.77
CA SER A 63 3.82 -8.42 -14.64
C SER A 63 3.88 -7.66 -13.30
N TRP A 64 4.48 -6.47 -13.30
CA TRP A 64 4.59 -5.64 -12.10
C TRP A 64 3.22 -5.17 -11.59
N ILE A 65 2.31 -4.81 -12.50
CA ILE A 65 0.94 -4.44 -12.18
C ILE A 65 0.18 -5.65 -11.62
N GLY A 66 0.37 -6.81 -12.23
CA GLY A 66 -0.20 -8.07 -11.76
C GLY A 66 0.19 -8.41 -10.31
N MET A 67 1.41 -8.03 -9.88
CA MET A 67 1.86 -8.19 -8.49
C MET A 67 1.39 -7.05 -7.56
N MET A 68 1.35 -5.80 -8.05
CA MET A 68 0.96 -4.64 -7.22
C MET A 68 -0.54 -4.58 -6.92
N ILE A 69 -1.41 -5.05 -7.82
CA ILE A 69 -2.86 -5.10 -7.61
C ILE A 69 -3.26 -5.91 -6.35
N PRO A 70 -2.86 -7.19 -6.20
CA PRO A 70 -3.24 -7.98 -5.04
C PRO A 70 -2.66 -7.42 -3.74
N ILE A 71 -1.46 -6.84 -3.78
CA ILE A 71 -0.85 -6.17 -2.61
C ILE A 71 -1.67 -4.94 -2.21
N THR A 72 -2.06 -4.11 -3.17
CA THR A 72 -2.88 -2.92 -2.92
C THR A 72 -4.26 -3.30 -2.40
N LEU A 73 -4.90 -4.32 -2.99
CA LEU A 73 -6.17 -4.86 -2.52
C LEU A 73 -6.06 -5.39 -1.08
N TRP A 74 -4.96 -6.06 -0.75
CA TRP A 74 -4.72 -6.55 0.60
C TRP A 74 -4.55 -5.41 1.62
N TYR A 75 -3.83 -4.34 1.28
CA TYR A 75 -3.75 -3.14 2.12
C TYR A 75 -5.11 -2.44 2.28
N CYS A 76 -5.89 -2.33 1.21
CA CYS A 76 -7.25 -1.79 1.26
C CYS A 76 -8.17 -2.64 2.14
N ALA A 77 -8.18 -3.96 1.96
CA ALA A 77 -8.97 -4.89 2.78
C ALA A 77 -8.57 -4.79 4.26
N SER A 78 -7.27 -4.66 4.53
CA SER A 78 -6.76 -4.47 5.88
C SER A 78 -7.22 -3.13 6.48
N LEU A 79 -7.25 -2.06 5.67
CA LEU A 79 -7.71 -0.74 6.12
C LEU A 79 -9.22 -0.74 6.40
N ILE A 80 -10.02 -1.35 5.52
CA ILE A 80 -11.47 -1.51 5.72
C ILE A 80 -11.75 -2.29 7.00
N TRP A 81 -11.00 -3.36 7.26
CA TRP A 81 -11.13 -4.12 8.49
C TRP A 81 -10.80 -3.27 9.72
N MET A 82 -9.73 -2.48 9.65
CA MET A 82 -9.31 -1.56 10.70
C MET A 82 -10.34 -0.46 10.98
N ASP A 83 -10.89 0.17 9.94
CA ASP A 83 -11.92 1.20 10.05
C ASP A 83 -13.22 0.62 10.65
N LYS A 84 -13.60 -0.62 10.30
CA LYS A 84 -14.79 -1.29 10.86
C LYS A 84 -14.63 -1.73 12.32
N ASN A 85 -13.40 -1.99 12.78
CA ASN A 85 -13.14 -2.51 14.14
C ASN A 85 -12.60 -1.44 15.10
N ASN A 86 -12.79 -0.15 14.80
CA ASN A 86 -12.25 0.96 15.60
C ASN A 86 -10.74 0.84 15.89
N GLY A 87 -9.97 0.21 15.00
CA GLY A 87 -8.56 -0.09 15.22
C GLY A 87 -7.68 1.16 15.37
N TRP A 88 -8.19 2.31 14.93
CA TRP A 88 -7.53 3.62 15.03
C TRP A 88 -7.96 4.45 16.24
N SER A 89 -8.86 3.94 17.09
CA SER A 89 -9.28 4.67 18.29
C SER A 89 -8.05 4.88 19.19
N PRO A 90 -7.71 6.13 19.57
CA PRO A 90 -6.73 6.35 20.60
C PRO A 90 -7.23 5.61 21.85
N ARG A 91 -6.38 4.77 22.47
CA ARG A 91 -6.73 4.20 23.76
C ARG A 91 -6.98 5.37 24.71
N PRO A 92 -8.10 5.39 25.46
CA PRO A 92 -8.23 6.35 26.54
C PRO A 92 -7.05 6.16 27.48
N ALA A 93 -6.39 7.27 27.83
CA ALA A 93 -5.32 7.26 28.83
C ALA A 93 -5.90 6.69 30.14
N GLY A 94 -5.61 5.43 30.45
CA GLY A 94 -6.09 4.77 31.67
C GLY A 94 -6.74 3.39 31.52
N ALA A 95 -6.86 2.82 30.31
CA ALA A 95 -7.29 1.42 30.19
C ALA A 95 -6.09 0.47 30.43
N GLU A 96 -6.05 -0.11 31.62
CA GLU A 96 -5.03 -1.07 32.09
C GLU A 96 -4.96 -2.33 31.20
N ALA A 97 -3.76 -2.91 31.19
CA ALA A 97 -3.33 -4.05 30.36
C ALA A 97 -3.83 -5.39 30.87
#